data_AF-A0A924KJX5-F1
#
_entry.id   AF-A0A924KJX5-F1
#
_cell.length_a   1.000
_cell.length_b   1.000
_cell.length_c   1.000
_cell.angle_alpha   90.00
_cell.angle_beta   90.00
_cell.angle_gamma   90.00
#
_symmetry.space_group_name_H-M   'P 1'
#
loop_
_entity.id
_entity.type
_entity.pdbx_description
1 polymer ?
#
loop_
_entity_poly.entity_id
_entity_poly.type
_entity_poly.pdbx_seq_one_letter_code
_entity_poly.pdbx_strand_id
1 'polypeptide(L)'
;QAIVVLTGGNGRNKEAARLHLKTGLPVLASGGDGEAAAIKKHLVNDFHLPVRWTEEDSLNTEQNALFTAKILAQENIQTIILVTHALHMRRARKMFEGWGLEVIPAPTDFSSFAPLKWDDFLPSTEGRKLTKSALHEIFGLAWYRIRQIIR
;
A
#
# COMPACT_ATOMS: atom_id res chain seq x y z
N GLN A 1 -5.39 8.05 -12.02
CA GLN A 1 -4.74 7.05 -11.13
C GLN A 1 -3.88 7.79 -10.12
N ALA A 2 -3.61 7.21 -8.94
CA ALA A 2 -2.73 7.82 -7.93
C ALA A 2 -1.89 6.75 -7.21
N ILE A 3 -0.79 7.16 -6.58
CA ILE A 3 -0.01 6.32 -5.66
C ILE A 3 -0.49 6.64 -4.24
N VAL A 4 -0.91 5.62 -3.50
CA VAL A 4 -1.33 5.76 -2.09
C VAL A 4 -0.30 5.07 -1.22
N VAL A 5 0.27 5.81 -0.28
CA VAL A 5 1.30 5.32 0.64
C VAL A 5 0.72 5.25 2.05
N LEU A 6 0.69 4.05 2.60
CA LEU A 6 0.29 3.82 3.99
C LEU A 6 1.48 3.88 4.94
N THR A 7 1.25 4.45 6.12
CA THR A 7 2.20 4.60 7.24
C THR A 7 3.14 3.42 7.50
N GLY A 8 4.45 3.65 7.34
CA GLY A 8 5.47 2.96 8.12
C GLY A 8 6.78 2.66 7.38
N GLY A 9 7.89 3.02 7.99
CA GLY A 9 9.23 2.62 7.55
C GLY A 9 9.73 3.23 6.22
N ASN A 10 11.06 3.32 6.11
CA ASN A 10 11.71 3.95 4.96
C ASN A 10 11.48 3.21 3.62
N GLY A 11 11.17 1.91 3.65
CA GLY A 11 10.94 1.10 2.45
C GLY A 11 9.78 1.59 1.58
N ARG A 12 8.68 2.03 2.21
CA ARG A 12 7.48 2.52 1.51
C ARG A 12 7.68 3.87 0.87
N ASN A 13 8.34 4.79 1.56
CA ASN A 13 8.63 6.12 1.01
C ASN A 13 9.54 6.01 -0.23
N LYS A 14 10.56 5.13 -0.16
CA LYS A 14 11.43 4.85 -1.30
C LYS A 14 10.67 4.24 -2.48
N GLU A 15 9.78 3.28 -2.22
CA GLU A 15 8.98 2.65 -3.27
C GLU A 15 7.99 3.63 -3.90
N ALA A 16 7.34 4.47 -3.09
CA ALA A 16 6.45 5.53 -3.56
C ALA A 16 7.20 6.53 -4.46
N ALA A 17 8.39 6.95 -4.05
CA ALA A 17 9.25 7.82 -4.85
C ALA A 17 9.65 7.17 -6.17
N ARG A 18 10.07 5.91 -6.14
CA ARG A 18 10.40 5.13 -7.35
C ARG A 18 9.22 5.04 -8.31
N LEU A 19 8.01 4.78 -7.80
CA LEU A 19 6.80 4.69 -8.60
C LEU A 19 6.42 6.04 -9.22
N HIS A 20 6.51 7.13 -8.44
CA HIS A 20 6.24 8.47 -8.94
C HIS A 20 7.19 8.85 -10.06
N LEU A 21 8.51 8.67 -9.87
CA LEU A 21 9.52 8.96 -10.89
C LEU A 21 9.32 8.14 -12.17
N LYS A 22 8.84 6.90 -12.05
CA LYS A 22 8.61 6.01 -13.20
C LYS A 22 7.31 6.32 -13.96
N THR A 23 6.27 6.78 -13.26
CA THR A 23 4.90 6.86 -13.80
C THR A 23 4.36 8.28 -13.94
N GLY A 24 4.95 9.26 -13.25
CA GLY A 24 4.44 10.62 -13.12
C GLY A 24 3.16 10.75 -12.28
N LEU A 25 2.68 9.66 -11.67
CA LEU A 25 1.40 9.67 -10.94
C LEU A 25 1.50 10.44 -9.62
N PRO A 26 0.47 11.22 -9.24
CA PRO A 26 0.46 11.97 -7.99
C PRO A 26 0.44 11.04 -6.77
N VAL A 27 1.05 11.48 -5.68
CA VAL A 27 1.14 10.74 -4.41
C VAL A 27 0.14 11.28 -3.38
N LEU A 28 -0.58 10.37 -2.73
CA LEU A 28 -1.39 10.59 -1.53
C LEU A 28 -0.72 9.86 -0.36
N ALA A 29 -0.49 10.59 0.74
CA ALA A 29 -0.07 10.00 2.01
C ALA A 29 -1.29 9.78 2.91
N SER A 30 -1.44 8.58 3.47
CA SER A 30 -2.61 8.21 4.30
C SER A 30 -2.15 7.54 5.60
N GLY A 31 -2.66 8.08 6.71
CA GLY A 31 -2.40 7.64 8.08
C GLY A 31 -2.64 8.78 9.08
N GLY A 32 -3.48 8.51 10.08
CA GLY A 32 -3.73 9.46 11.17
C GLY A 32 -2.59 9.56 12.18
N ASP A 33 -2.85 10.24 13.29
CA ASP A 33 -1.88 10.49 14.37
C ASP A 33 -0.54 11.09 13.88
N GLY A 34 -0.59 11.90 12.81
CA GLY A 34 0.57 12.56 12.22
C GLY A 34 1.40 11.69 11.25
N GLU A 35 0.96 10.46 10.95
CA GLU A 35 1.68 9.56 10.07
C GLU A 35 1.74 10.05 8.61
N ALA A 36 0.63 10.52 8.05
CA ALA A 36 0.62 11.09 6.69
C ALA A 36 1.47 12.37 6.60
N ALA A 37 1.50 13.20 7.64
CA ALA A 37 2.39 14.34 7.73
C ALA A 37 3.86 13.91 7.75
N ALA A 38 4.21 12.84 8.48
CA ALA A 38 5.56 12.27 8.50
C ALA A 38 5.96 11.70 7.13
N ILE A 39 5.06 10.96 6.46
CA ILE A 39 5.28 10.48 5.08
C ILE A 39 5.55 11.66 4.15
N LYS A 40 4.69 12.69 4.19
CA LYS A 40 4.85 13.90 3.39
C LYS A 40 6.19 14.57 3.63
N LYS A 41 6.59 14.74 4.90
CA LYS A 41 7.87 15.33 5.26
C LYS A 41 9.05 14.54 4.67
N HIS A 42 9.06 13.21 4.80
CA HIS A 42 10.13 12.37 4.23
C HIS A 42 10.15 12.41 2.70
N LEU A 43 9.00 12.31 2.04
CA LEU A 43 8.93 12.36 0.57
C LEU A 43 9.40 13.71 0.02
N VAL A 44 9.02 14.81 0.67
CA VAL A 44 9.45 16.15 0.26
C VAL A 44 10.93 16.37 0.54
N ASN A 45 11.42 16.04 1.73
CA ASN A 45 12.79 16.39 2.12
C ASN A 45 13.84 15.45 1.51
N ASP A 46 13.60 14.15 1.50
CA ASP A 46 14.61 13.17 1.12
C ASP A 46 14.55 12.86 -0.39
N PHE A 47 13.35 12.92 -0.97
CA PHE A 47 13.12 12.56 -2.37
C PHE A 47 12.72 13.75 -3.26
N HIS A 48 12.60 14.96 -2.70
CA HIS A 48 12.17 16.17 -3.42
C HIS A 48 10.84 15.96 -4.17
N LEU A 49 9.96 15.12 -3.60
CA LEU A 49 8.74 14.67 -4.22
C LEU A 49 7.54 15.38 -3.58
N PRO A 50 6.74 16.14 -4.35
CA PRO A 50 5.55 16.79 -3.83
C PRO A 50 4.43 15.78 -3.55
N VAL A 51 3.98 15.71 -2.30
CA VAL A 51 2.76 14.97 -1.95
C VAL A 51 1.55 15.84 -2.23
N ARG A 52 0.66 15.36 -3.11
CA ARG A 52 -0.50 16.13 -3.58
C ARG A 52 -1.61 16.19 -2.54
N TRP A 53 -1.85 15.08 -1.84
CA TRP A 53 -2.89 14.99 -0.82
C TRP A 53 -2.38 14.30 0.43
N THR A 54 -2.91 14.71 1.59
CA THR A 54 -2.71 14.02 2.86
C THR A 54 -4.07 13.63 3.45
N GLU A 55 -4.13 12.42 4.00
CA GLU A 55 -5.25 11.91 4.78
C GLU A 55 -4.73 11.63 6.19
N GLU A 56 -5.23 12.38 7.17
CA GLU A 56 -4.68 12.45 8.54
C GLU A 56 -5.70 12.09 9.63
N ASP A 57 -6.92 11.69 9.25
CA ASP A 57 -8.03 11.49 10.18
C ASP A 57 -8.23 10.01 10.56
N SER A 58 -7.56 9.09 9.86
CA SER A 58 -7.77 7.65 10.01
C SER A 58 -7.10 7.06 11.25
N LEU A 59 -7.88 6.32 12.04
CA LEU A 59 -7.42 5.57 13.22
C LEU A 59 -7.05 4.12 12.91
N ASN A 60 -7.42 3.63 11.72
CA ASN A 60 -7.17 2.25 11.30
C ASN A 60 -7.15 2.12 9.77
N THR A 61 -6.73 0.96 9.26
CA THR A 61 -6.58 0.72 7.82
C THR A 61 -7.89 0.80 7.03
N GLU A 62 -9.04 0.50 7.66
CA GLU A 62 -10.34 0.62 7.00
C GLU A 62 -10.73 2.09 6.83
N GLN A 63 -10.48 2.93 7.83
CA GLN A 63 -10.68 4.37 7.75
C GLN A 63 -9.70 5.02 6.76
N ASN A 64 -8.44 4.57 6.70
CA ASN A 64 -7.48 4.99 5.67
C ASN A 64 -8.09 4.78 4.28
N ALA A 65 -8.66 3.59 4.04
CA ALA A 65 -9.29 3.25 2.77
C ALA A 65 -10.51 4.12 2.46
N LEU A 66 -11.40 4.30 3.44
CA LEU A 66 -12.60 5.13 3.30
C LEU A 66 -12.25 6.60 2.99
N PHE A 67 -11.37 7.21 3.79
CA PHE A 67 -11.03 8.63 3.66
C PHE A 67 -10.18 8.88 2.42
N THR A 68 -9.25 7.98 2.09
CA THR A 68 -8.53 8.02 0.81
C THR A 68 -9.49 7.94 -0.38
N ALA A 69 -10.46 7.02 -0.36
CA ALA A 69 -11.45 6.92 -1.43
C ALA A 69 -12.25 8.21 -1.60
N LYS A 70 -12.65 8.87 -0.51
CA LYS A 70 -13.34 10.17 -0.55
C LYS A 70 -12.49 11.27 -1.21
N ILE A 71 -11.21 11.38 -0.84
CA ILE A 71 -10.30 12.36 -1.44
C ILE A 71 -10.13 12.10 -2.94
N LEU A 72 -9.88 10.85 -3.32
CA LEU A 72 -9.64 10.49 -4.71
C LEU A 72 -10.89 10.59 -5.59
N ALA A 73 -12.07 10.37 -5.01
CA ALA A 73 -13.35 10.55 -5.71
C ALA A 73 -13.56 12.01 -6.15
N GLN A 74 -13.13 12.99 -5.36
CA GLN A 74 -13.20 14.42 -5.72
C GLN A 74 -12.37 14.74 -6.98
N GLU A 75 -11.38 13.90 -7.28
CA GLU A 75 -10.46 14.04 -8.41
C GLU A 75 -10.77 13.07 -9.56
N ASN A 76 -11.91 12.34 -9.48
CA ASN A 76 -12.29 11.28 -10.41
C ASN A 76 -11.24 10.17 -10.55
N ILE A 77 -10.51 9.86 -9.47
CA ILE A 77 -9.50 8.80 -9.43
C ILE A 77 -10.09 7.58 -8.74
N GLN A 78 -10.14 6.44 -9.44
CA GLN A 78 -10.62 5.16 -8.90
C GLN A 78 -9.53 4.10 -8.83
N THR A 79 -8.55 4.11 -9.73
CA THR A 79 -7.42 3.17 -9.69
C THR A 79 -6.24 3.74 -8.90
N ILE A 80 -5.73 2.95 -7.95
CA ILE A 80 -4.60 3.32 -7.11
C ILE A 80 -3.46 2.30 -7.15
N ILE A 81 -2.22 2.79 -7.01
CA ILE A 81 -1.07 1.97 -6.64
C ILE A 81 -0.91 2.02 -5.13
N LEU A 82 -1.22 0.93 -4.44
CA LEU A 82 -1.18 0.85 -2.99
C LEU A 82 0.20 0.40 -2.53
N VAL A 83 0.90 1.26 -1.80
CA VAL A 83 2.21 1.01 -1.21
C VAL A 83 2.05 0.73 0.28
N THR A 84 2.33 -0.50 0.69
CA THR A 84 2.34 -0.92 2.10
C THR A 84 3.23 -2.15 2.32
N HIS A 85 3.47 -2.53 3.57
CA HIS A 85 4.25 -3.72 3.91
C HIS A 85 3.64 -4.99 3.31
N ALA A 86 4.47 -5.91 2.81
CA ALA A 86 4.03 -7.14 2.13
C ALA A 86 3.08 -7.99 3.00
N LEU A 87 3.33 -8.04 4.31
CA LEU A 87 2.47 -8.74 5.28
C LEU A 87 1.07 -8.14 5.41
N HIS A 88 0.92 -6.83 5.19
CA HIS A 88 -0.37 -6.15 5.32
C HIS A 88 -1.08 -5.97 3.98
N MET A 89 -0.38 -6.19 2.85
CA MET A 89 -0.89 -5.92 1.52
C MET A 89 -2.24 -6.59 1.23
N ARG A 90 -2.41 -7.88 1.51
CA ARG A 90 -3.68 -8.58 1.26
C ARG A 90 -4.84 -7.96 2.03
N ARG A 91 -4.62 -7.64 3.31
CA ARG A 91 -5.65 -7.02 4.17
C ARG A 91 -5.95 -5.61 3.68
N ALA A 92 -4.93 -4.80 3.47
CA ALA A 92 -5.06 -3.43 3.02
C ALA A 92 -5.81 -3.37 1.68
N ARG A 93 -5.37 -4.14 0.68
CA ARG A 93 -6.03 -4.25 -0.62
C ARG A 93 -7.54 -4.50 -0.50
N LYS A 94 -7.95 -5.48 0.30
CA LYS A 94 -9.38 -5.79 0.49
C LYS A 94 -10.17 -4.61 1.05
N MET A 95 -9.59 -3.86 1.98
CA MET A 95 -10.26 -2.68 2.55
C MET A 95 -10.42 -1.57 1.50
N PHE A 96 -9.39 -1.32 0.70
CA PHE A 96 -9.42 -0.32 -0.38
C PHE A 96 -10.39 -0.71 -1.51
N GLU A 97 -10.38 -1.99 -1.92
CA GLU A 97 -11.34 -2.52 -2.91
C GLU A 97 -12.78 -2.46 -2.37
N GLY A 98 -12.98 -2.69 -1.07
CA GLY A 98 -14.29 -2.55 -0.41
C GLY A 98 -14.89 -1.14 -0.48
N TRP A 99 -14.06 -0.11 -0.66
CA TRP A 99 -14.47 1.28 -0.85
C TRP A 99 -14.45 1.73 -2.31
N GLY A 100 -14.49 0.77 -3.26
CA GLY A 100 -14.68 1.05 -4.69
C GLY A 100 -13.41 1.47 -5.44
N LEU A 101 -12.23 1.30 -4.83
CA LEU A 101 -10.95 1.57 -5.50
C LEU A 101 -10.43 0.32 -6.20
N GLU A 102 -9.92 0.49 -7.42
CA GLU A 102 -9.19 -0.57 -8.13
C GLU A 102 -7.72 -0.57 -7.65
N VAL A 103 -7.30 -1.64 -6.98
CA VAL A 103 -6.00 -1.66 -6.30
C VAL A 103 -4.93 -2.38 -7.10
N ILE A 104 -3.85 -1.66 -7.39
CA ILE A 104 -2.57 -2.15 -7.91
C ILE A 104 -1.63 -2.34 -6.71
N PRO A 105 -1.37 -3.58 -6.25
CA PRO A 105 -0.48 -3.77 -5.10
C PRO A 105 0.98 -3.47 -5.45
N ALA A 106 1.65 -2.67 -4.62
CA ALA A 106 3.09 -2.42 -4.63
C ALA A 106 3.70 -2.67 -3.23
N PRO A 107 3.84 -3.94 -2.82
CA PRO A 107 4.28 -4.27 -1.46
C PRO A 107 5.76 -4.01 -1.23
N THR A 108 6.12 -3.59 -0.02
CA THR A 108 7.50 -3.40 0.43
C THR A 108 7.91 -4.41 1.50
N ASP A 109 9.20 -4.46 1.82
CA ASP A 109 9.76 -5.17 2.99
C ASP A 109 9.36 -6.65 3.07
N PHE A 110 9.93 -7.45 2.16
CA PHE A 110 9.77 -8.91 2.10
C PHE A 110 10.64 -9.66 3.12
N SER A 111 11.43 -8.96 3.94
CA SER A 111 12.41 -9.58 4.85
C SER A 111 11.78 -10.33 6.04
N SER A 112 10.48 -10.13 6.31
CA SER A 112 9.75 -10.84 7.39
C SER A 112 9.15 -12.19 6.97
N PHE A 113 9.44 -12.71 5.79
CA PHE A 113 9.01 -14.04 5.37
C PHE A 113 9.93 -15.13 5.97
N ALA A 114 9.75 -15.44 7.25
CA ALA A 114 10.28 -16.66 7.84
C ALA A 114 9.65 -17.90 7.15
N PRO A 115 10.37 -19.02 6.97
CA PRO A 115 9.80 -20.23 6.40
C PRO A 115 8.67 -20.75 7.30
N LEU A 116 7.47 -20.86 6.70
CA LEU A 116 6.25 -21.28 7.38
C LEU A 116 6.41 -22.65 8.04
N LYS A 117 6.03 -22.75 9.31
CA LYS A 117 6.04 -23.98 10.10
C LYS A 117 4.67 -24.64 10.05
N TRP A 118 4.61 -25.94 10.30
CA TRP A 118 3.36 -26.72 10.33
C TRP A 118 2.33 -26.15 11.32
N ASP A 119 2.81 -25.48 12.37
CA ASP A 119 1.98 -24.88 13.43
C ASP A 119 1.21 -23.62 12.98
N ASP A 120 1.58 -23.00 11.85
CA ASP A 120 0.86 -21.86 11.26
C ASP A 120 -0.52 -22.25 10.70
N PHE A 121 -0.82 -23.56 10.64
CA PHE A 121 -2.08 -24.11 10.12
C PHE A 121 -3.13 -24.43 11.20
N LEU A 122 -2.78 -24.50 12.48
CA LEU A 122 -3.75 -24.79 13.55
C LEU A 122 -4.58 -23.56 13.94
N PRO A 123 -5.89 -23.70 14.23
CA PRO A 123 -6.72 -22.60 14.69
C PRO A 123 -6.47 -22.39 16.19
N SER A 124 -5.45 -21.62 16.53
CA SER A 124 -5.33 -21.05 17.89
C SER A 124 -5.63 -19.55 17.83
N THR A 125 -6.16 -19.04 18.93
CA THR A 125 -6.79 -17.72 19.11
C THR A 125 -5.86 -16.51 19.01
N GLU A 126 -4.63 -16.68 18.53
CA GLU A 126 -3.67 -15.60 18.32
C GLU A 126 -3.49 -15.35 16.81
N GLY A 127 -4.19 -14.35 16.30
CA GLY A 127 -4.38 -14.06 14.88
C GLY A 127 -3.09 -13.76 14.10
N ARG A 128 -2.44 -14.79 13.56
CA ARG A 128 -1.22 -14.67 12.73
C ARG A 128 -1.25 -15.46 11.41
N LYS A 129 -2.40 -15.70 10.80
CA LYS A 129 -2.46 -16.45 9.53
C LYS A 129 -2.19 -15.59 8.29
N LEU A 130 -0.91 -15.38 8.01
CA LEU A 130 -0.37 -15.08 6.68
C LEU A 130 -0.27 -16.37 5.87
N THR A 131 -1.34 -16.69 5.13
CA THR A 131 -1.40 -17.91 4.31
C THR A 131 -0.49 -17.79 3.08
N LYS A 132 0.23 -18.86 2.71
CA LYS A 132 1.01 -19.02 1.45
C LYS A 132 0.31 -18.47 0.20
N SER A 133 -1.02 -18.50 0.17
CA SER A 133 -1.85 -17.93 -0.90
C SER A 133 -1.62 -16.43 -1.12
N ALA A 134 -1.37 -15.65 -0.06
CA ALA A 134 -1.14 -14.20 -0.16
C ALA A 134 0.18 -13.88 -0.89
N LEU A 135 1.20 -14.70 -0.66
CA LEU A 135 2.49 -14.60 -1.34
C LEU A 135 2.36 -14.98 -2.82
N HIS A 136 1.73 -16.12 -3.12
CA HIS A 136 1.51 -16.55 -4.50
C HIS A 136 0.67 -15.55 -5.31
N GLU A 137 -0.31 -14.90 -4.70
CA GLU A 137 -1.14 -13.90 -5.37
C GLU A 137 -0.37 -12.59 -5.64
N ILE A 138 0.47 -12.15 -4.70
CA ILE A 138 1.34 -10.96 -4.86
C ILE A 138 2.39 -11.20 -5.96
N PHE A 139 3.07 -12.34 -5.93
CA PHE A 139 4.05 -12.69 -6.96
C PHE A 139 3.37 -12.93 -8.31
N GLY A 140 2.18 -13.54 -8.34
CA GLY A 140 1.38 -13.73 -9.54
C GLY A 140 0.98 -12.41 -10.21
N LEU A 141 0.57 -11.41 -9.44
CA LEU A 141 0.19 -10.08 -9.95
C LEU A 141 1.41 -9.25 -10.38
N ALA A 142 2.51 -9.30 -9.62
CA ALA A 142 3.76 -8.64 -9.98
C ALA A 142 4.32 -9.22 -11.30
N TRP A 143 4.29 -10.55 -11.44
CA TRP A 143 4.68 -11.25 -12.67
C TRP A 143 3.77 -10.91 -13.85
N TYR A 144 2.44 -10.88 -13.64
CA TYR A 144 1.47 -10.55 -14.68
C TYR A 144 1.65 -9.12 -15.21
N ARG A 145 1.97 -8.15 -14.33
CA ARG A 145 2.24 -6.75 -14.72
C ARG A 145 3.60 -6.54 -15.38
N ILE A 146 4.65 -7.22 -14.92
CA ILE A 146 5.96 -7.17 -15.59
C ILE A 146 5.83 -7.69 -17.02
N ARG A 147 5.04 -8.74 -17.24
CA ARG A 147 4.75 -9.28 -18.57
C ARG A 147 3.97 -8.32 -19.49
N GLN A 148 3.12 -7.45 -18.95
CA GLN A 148 2.40 -6.45 -19.75
C GLN A 148 3.22 -5.19 -20.07
N ILE A 149 4.30 -4.93 -19.34
CA ILE A 149 5.20 -3.79 -19.58
C ILE A 149 6.35 -4.17 -20.55
N ILE A 150 6.69 -5.46 -20.65
CA ILE A 150 7.75 -5.99 -21.52
C ILE A 150 7.20 -6.44 -22.90
N ARG A 151 5.95 -6.09 -23.23
CA ARG A 151 5.33 -6.33 -24.54
C ARG A 151 5.14 -5.03 -25.31
#